data_AF-A0A9E0NA97-F1
#
_entry.id   AF-A0A9E0NA97-F1
#
_cell.length_a   1.000
_cell.length_b   1.000
_cell.length_c   1.000
_cell.angle_alpha   90.00
_cell.angle_beta   90.00
_cell.angle_gamma   90.00
#
_symmetry.space_group_name_H-M   'P 1'
#
loop_
_entity.id
_entity.type
_entity.pdbx_description
1 polymer ?
#
loop_
_entity_poly.entity_id
_entity_poly.type
_entity_poly.pdbx_seq_one_letter_code
_entity_poly.pdbx_strand_id
1 'polypeptide(L)'
;MSTSSPRLFHLTCPLCGGGVAHTTGATELTCEYCHARLVMQPPSPDRARQLPDFLARKASVQPRMDALMDRYATAFIAGDRLTALRCYEAFTYLVLWVGQDAPHLADLEATATPLMHEAAAAMGVPYLAPSARGQQVSWASIDALLASTPPGQTSA
;
A
#
# COMPACT_ATOMS: atom_id res chain seq x y z
N MET A 1 26.73 -3.75 -21.39
CA MET A 1 25.67 -4.78 -21.25
C MET A 1 25.14 -4.67 -19.83
N SER A 2 24.03 -3.96 -19.65
CA SER A 2 23.41 -3.76 -18.33
C SER A 2 22.75 -5.05 -17.87
N THR A 3 23.32 -5.71 -16.87
CA THR A 3 22.63 -6.75 -16.12
C THR A 3 21.63 -6.07 -15.21
N SER A 4 20.38 -5.99 -15.68
CA SER A 4 19.21 -5.68 -14.86
C SER A 4 19.22 -6.62 -13.65
N SER A 5 19.52 -6.07 -12.47
CA SER A 5 19.38 -6.82 -11.22
C SER A 5 17.91 -7.23 -11.09
N PRO A 6 17.60 -8.53 -10.99
CA PRO A 6 16.25 -8.95 -10.67
C PRO A 6 15.89 -8.33 -9.33
N ARG A 7 14.73 -7.65 -9.26
CA ARG A 7 14.20 -7.09 -8.02
C ARG A 7 14.15 -8.22 -6.98
N LEU A 8 15.12 -8.23 -6.07
CA LEU A 8 15.14 -9.10 -4.90
C LEU A 8 13.97 -8.67 -4.03
N PHE A 9 12.87 -9.41 -4.08
CA PHE A 9 11.90 -9.38 -3.00
C PHE A 9 12.63 -9.93 -1.77
N HIS A 10 13.03 -9.04 -0.85
CA HIS A 10 13.64 -9.43 0.40
C HIS A 10 12.59 -10.13 1.26
N LEU A 11 12.60 -11.46 1.23
CA LEU A 11 11.87 -12.28 2.19
C LEU A 11 12.67 -12.28 3.49
N THR A 12 12.02 -11.96 4.60
CA THR A 12 12.60 -12.03 5.95
C THR A 12 12.30 -13.37 6.58
N CYS A 13 13.30 -13.97 7.23
CA CYS A 13 13.15 -15.22 7.95
C CYS A 13 12.23 -15.01 9.16
N PRO A 14 11.13 -15.78 9.31
CA PRO A 14 10.21 -15.60 10.43
C PRO A 14 10.80 -16.02 11.78
N LEU A 15 11.93 -16.75 11.79
CA LEU A 15 12.55 -17.25 13.02
C LEU A 15 13.59 -16.28 13.60
N CYS A 16 14.34 -15.56 12.76
CA CYS A 16 15.44 -14.70 13.20
C CYS A 16 15.43 -13.29 12.62
N GLY A 17 14.48 -12.97 11.72
CA GLY A 17 14.41 -11.68 11.04
C GLY A 17 15.47 -11.45 9.95
N GLY A 18 16.44 -12.37 9.79
CA GLY A 18 17.49 -12.28 8.79
C GLY A 18 16.97 -12.40 7.35
N GLY A 19 17.71 -11.84 6.40
CA GLY A 19 17.38 -11.94 4.98
C GLY A 19 17.38 -13.40 4.48
N VAL A 20 16.44 -13.71 3.59
CA VAL A 20 16.34 -15.00 2.91
C VAL A 20 16.58 -14.77 1.43
N ALA A 21 17.64 -15.36 0.89
CA ALA A 21 17.89 -15.36 -0.53
C ALA A 21 16.85 -16.24 -1.24
N HIS A 22 16.14 -15.66 -2.20
CA HIS A 22 15.13 -16.36 -2.99
C HIS A 22 15.52 -16.40 -4.46
N THR A 23 15.61 -17.60 -5.01
CA THR A 23 15.71 -17.84 -6.45
C THR A 23 14.32 -18.13 -7.00
N THR A 24 13.97 -17.47 -8.11
CA THR A 24 12.66 -17.62 -8.77
C THR A 24 12.36 -19.10 -9.06
N GLY A 25 11.29 -19.64 -8.45
CA GLY A 25 10.86 -21.02 -8.64
C GLY A 25 11.33 -22.02 -7.57
N ALA A 26 12.16 -21.61 -6.61
CA ALA A 26 12.54 -22.46 -5.49
C ALA A 26 11.38 -22.58 -4.49
N THR A 27 10.86 -23.78 -4.24
CA THR A 27 9.84 -24.01 -3.19
C THR A 27 10.45 -24.13 -1.80
N GLU A 28 11.78 -24.15 -1.71
CA GLU A 28 12.53 -24.23 -0.49
C GLU A 28 13.60 -23.15 -0.45
N LEU A 29 13.67 -22.48 0.68
CA LEU A 29 14.59 -21.38 0.94
C LEU A 29 15.39 -21.72 2.19
N THR A 30 16.64 -21.32 2.25
CA THR A 30 17.45 -21.46 3.47
C THR A 30 17.78 -20.07 3.96
N CYS A 31 17.50 -19.79 5.23
CA CYS A 31 17.97 -18.56 5.85
C CYS A 31 19.49 -18.63 6.02
N GLU A 32 20.21 -17.62 5.55
CA GLU A 32 21.68 -17.58 5.64
C GLU A 32 22.19 -17.37 7.07
N TYR A 33 21.32 -16.88 7.99
CA TYR A 33 21.70 -16.52 9.35
C TYR A 33 21.44 -17.64 10.36
N CYS A 34 20.24 -18.21 10.37
CA CYS A 34 19.88 -19.28 11.30
C CYS A 34 19.87 -20.67 10.66
N HIS A 35 20.20 -20.76 9.37
CA HIS A 35 20.21 -22.00 8.58
C HIS A 35 18.88 -22.77 8.58
N ALA A 36 17.78 -22.11 8.97
CA ALA A 36 16.46 -22.71 8.91
C ALA A 36 16.03 -22.91 7.45
N ARG A 37 15.57 -24.13 7.16
CA ARG A 37 14.91 -24.46 5.90
C ARG A 37 13.46 -23.99 5.97
N LEU A 38 13.12 -23.03 5.12
CA LEU A 38 11.80 -22.47 4.95
C LEU A 38 11.17 -23.08 3.70
N VAL A 39 10.07 -23.79 3.85
CA VAL A 39 9.33 -24.33 2.72
C VAL A 39 8.23 -23.35 2.37
N MET A 40 8.24 -22.82 1.14
CA MET A 40 7.12 -22.07 0.62
C MET A 40 5.96 -23.03 0.40
N GLN A 41 4.97 -22.93 1.28
CA GLN A 41 3.72 -23.65 1.10
C GLN A 41 3.00 -23.02 -0.10
N PRO A 42 2.49 -23.84 -1.04
CA PRO A 42 1.55 -23.33 -2.02
C PRO A 42 0.39 -22.65 -1.27
N PRO A 43 -0.23 -21.61 -1.84
CA PRO A 43 -1.42 -21.02 -1.25
C PRO A 43 -2.45 -22.11 -1.01
N SER A 44 -3.18 -22.03 0.10
CA SER A 44 -4.31 -22.94 0.35
C SER A 44 -5.26 -22.93 -0.85
N PRO A 45 -6.00 -24.02 -1.14
CA PRO A 45 -6.90 -24.07 -2.29
C PRO A 45 -7.87 -22.89 -2.36
N ASP A 46 -8.29 -22.36 -1.20
CA ASP A 46 -9.12 -21.17 -1.11
C ASP A 46 -8.37 -19.91 -1.54
N ARG A 47 -7.15 -19.69 -1.07
CA ARG A 47 -6.29 -18.57 -1.52
C ARG A 47 -5.91 -18.70 -2.99
N ALA A 48 -5.66 -19.92 -3.48
CA ALA A 48 -5.34 -20.17 -4.88
C ALA A 48 -6.51 -19.80 -5.79
N ARG A 49 -7.76 -20.06 -5.35
CA ARG A 49 -8.98 -19.65 -6.06
C ARG A 49 -9.20 -18.13 -6.05
N GLN A 50 -8.85 -17.46 -4.96
CA GLN A 50 -9.00 -16.00 -4.81
C GLN A 50 -7.86 -15.19 -5.46
N LEU A 51 -6.71 -15.82 -5.73
CA LEU A 51 -5.51 -15.14 -6.23
C LEU A 51 -5.73 -14.41 -7.58
N PRO A 52 -6.42 -14.99 -8.59
CA PRO A 52 -6.69 -14.29 -9.84
C PRO A 52 -7.48 -13.00 -9.63
N ASP A 53 -8.53 -13.05 -8.81
CA ASP A 53 -9.39 -11.90 -8.54
C ASP A 53 -8.63 -10.83 -7.74
N PHE A 54 -7.85 -11.23 -6.74
CA PHE A 54 -6.96 -10.34 -6.00
C PHE A 54 -5.98 -9.62 -6.95
N LEU A 55 -5.33 -10.36 -7.86
CA LEU A 55 -4.39 -9.78 -8.82
C LEU A 55 -5.07 -8.85 -9.81
N ALA A 56 -6.26 -9.20 -10.29
CA ALA A 56 -7.05 -8.34 -11.18
C ALA A 56 -7.47 -7.03 -10.49
N ARG A 57 -7.93 -7.10 -9.24
CA ARG A 57 -8.30 -5.94 -8.42
C ARG A 57 -7.09 -5.07 -8.11
N LYS A 58 -5.95 -5.68 -7.76
CA LYS A 58 -4.70 -4.94 -7.58
C LYS A 58 -4.31 -4.22 -8.87
N ALA A 59 -4.33 -4.92 -10.02
CA ALA A 59 -3.97 -4.34 -11.30
C ALA A 59 -4.87 -3.16 -11.69
N SER A 60 -6.16 -3.19 -11.37
CA SER A 60 -7.10 -2.12 -11.70
C SER A 60 -6.88 -0.83 -10.88
N VAL A 61 -6.29 -0.93 -9.69
CA VAL A 61 -6.02 0.22 -8.82
C VAL A 61 -4.55 0.61 -8.75
N GLN A 62 -3.63 -0.23 -9.24
CA GLN A 62 -2.18 0.01 -9.18
C GLN A 62 -1.78 1.39 -9.74
N PRO A 63 -2.30 1.86 -10.89
CA PRO A 63 -1.95 3.20 -11.40
C PRO A 63 -2.35 4.33 -10.44
N ARG A 64 -3.47 4.19 -9.73
CA ARG A 64 -3.90 5.16 -8.71
C ARG A 64 -3.02 5.09 -7.48
N MET A 65 -2.67 3.88 -7.03
CA MET A 65 -1.79 3.68 -5.89
C MET A 65 -0.41 4.32 -6.13
N ASP A 66 0.16 4.12 -7.33
CA ASP A 66 1.45 4.70 -7.70
C ASP A 66 1.37 6.23 -7.73
N ALA A 67 0.35 6.79 -8.38
CA ALA A 67 0.15 8.25 -8.45
C ALA A 67 -0.07 8.88 -7.06
N LEU A 68 -0.80 8.21 -6.17
CA LEU A 68 -1.00 8.67 -4.79
C LEU A 68 0.31 8.69 -4.01
N MET A 69 1.17 7.68 -4.18
CA MET A 69 2.45 7.61 -3.47
C MET A 69 3.47 8.62 -4.00
N ASP A 70 3.49 8.87 -5.31
CA ASP A 70 4.32 9.94 -5.90
C ASP A 70 3.89 11.32 -5.38
N ARG A 71 2.57 11.56 -5.31
CA ARG A 71 2.02 12.81 -4.77
C ARG A 71 2.25 12.93 -3.27
N TYR A 72 2.10 11.85 -2.51
CA TYR A 72 2.45 11.78 -1.09
C TYR A 72 3.90 12.20 -0.88
N ALA A 73 4.85 11.59 -1.60
CA ALA A 73 6.26 11.90 -1.48
C ALA A 73 6.54 13.39 -1.79
N THR A 74 5.95 13.89 -2.88
CA THR A 74 6.06 15.30 -3.29
C THR A 74 5.56 16.25 -2.19
N ALA A 75 4.33 16.03 -1.69
CA ALA A 75 3.74 16.88 -0.64
C ALA A 75 4.52 16.79 0.68
N PHE A 76 4.96 15.59 1.06
CA PHE A 76 5.72 15.37 2.29
C PHE A 76 7.08 16.08 2.27
N ILE A 77 7.79 16.02 1.14
CA ILE A 77 9.07 16.72 0.93
C ILE A 77 8.85 18.24 0.92
N ALA A 78 7.77 18.72 0.31
CA ALA A 78 7.39 20.14 0.31
C ALA A 78 6.91 20.66 1.68
N GLY A 79 6.76 19.78 2.68
CA GLY A 79 6.27 20.13 4.02
C GLY A 79 4.75 20.23 4.15
N ASP A 80 3.99 19.95 3.08
CA ASP A 80 2.52 19.87 3.13
C ASP A 80 2.07 18.52 3.69
N ARG A 81 2.13 18.42 5.03
CA ARG A 81 1.78 17.22 5.79
C ARG A 81 0.30 16.85 5.64
N LEU A 82 -0.58 17.82 5.44
CA LEU A 82 -2.02 17.55 5.32
C LEU A 82 -2.34 16.89 3.98
N THR A 83 -1.80 17.41 2.87
CA THR A 83 -1.95 16.78 1.55
C THR A 83 -1.28 15.41 1.52
N ALA A 84 -0.09 15.28 2.12
CA ALA A 84 0.58 13.99 2.26
C ALA A 84 -0.32 12.99 2.99
N LEU A 85 -0.88 13.37 4.15
CA LEU A 85 -1.77 12.51 4.91
C LEU A 85 -3.01 12.09 4.10
N ARG A 86 -3.63 13.00 3.35
CA ARG A 86 -4.79 12.68 2.48
C ARG A 86 -4.44 11.70 1.37
N CYS A 87 -3.26 11.84 0.77
CA CYS A 87 -2.78 10.89 -0.24
C CYS A 87 -2.54 9.50 0.36
N TYR A 88 -1.93 9.46 1.55
CA TYR A 88 -1.70 8.21 2.29
C TYR A 88 -3.01 7.56 2.76
N GLU A 89 -4.00 8.36 3.18
CA GLU A 89 -5.36 7.91 3.50
C GLU A 89 -5.99 7.22 2.29
N ALA A 90 -6.06 7.91 1.14
CA ALA A 90 -6.60 7.34 -0.09
C ALA A 90 -5.88 6.05 -0.51
N PHE A 91 -4.54 6.01 -0.40
CA PHE A 91 -3.75 4.81 -0.68
C PHE A 91 -4.13 3.66 0.25
N THR A 92 -4.30 3.92 1.54
CA THR A 92 -4.69 2.93 2.55
C THR A 92 -6.06 2.33 2.23
N TYR A 93 -7.03 3.14 1.80
CA TYR A 93 -8.33 2.63 1.34
C TYR A 93 -8.19 1.68 0.14
N LEU A 94 -7.32 1.98 -0.84
CA LEU A 94 -7.09 1.08 -1.98
C LEU A 94 -6.44 -0.25 -1.57
N VAL A 95 -5.45 -0.21 -0.66
CA VAL A 95 -4.82 -1.42 -0.11
C VAL A 95 -5.86 -2.29 0.61
N LEU A 96 -6.67 -1.69 1.47
CA LEU A 96 -7.72 -2.38 2.22
C LEU A 96 -8.78 -2.94 1.28
N TRP A 97 -9.18 -2.19 0.26
CA TRP A 97 -10.14 -2.65 -0.74
C TRP A 97 -9.62 -3.92 -1.42
N VAL A 98 -8.41 -3.88 -1.98
CA VAL A 98 -7.77 -5.04 -2.62
C VAL A 98 -7.68 -6.24 -1.66
N GLY A 99 -7.36 -6.01 -0.39
CA GLY A 99 -7.17 -7.08 0.59
C GLY A 99 -8.45 -7.68 1.20
N GLN A 100 -9.55 -6.91 1.30
CA GLN A 100 -10.74 -7.31 2.06
C GLN A 100 -11.98 -7.60 1.21
N ASP A 101 -11.91 -7.37 -0.10
CA ASP A 101 -13.04 -7.59 -1.01
C ASP A 101 -14.32 -6.81 -0.64
N ALA A 102 -14.12 -5.64 -0.05
CA ALA A 102 -15.23 -4.76 0.30
C ALA A 102 -15.95 -4.22 -0.95
N PRO A 103 -17.30 -4.17 -0.95
CA PRO A 103 -18.08 -3.68 -2.09
C PRO A 103 -17.93 -2.16 -2.27
N HIS A 104 -17.78 -1.40 -1.17
CA HIS A 104 -17.59 0.04 -1.21
C HIS A 104 -16.41 0.49 -0.36
N LEU A 105 -15.73 1.56 -0.79
CA LEU A 105 -14.59 2.13 -0.04
C LEU A 105 -15.03 2.69 1.31
N ALA A 106 -16.25 3.21 1.41
CA ALA A 106 -16.79 3.75 2.66
C ALA A 106 -16.87 2.70 3.78
N ASP A 107 -17.10 1.43 3.42
CA ASP A 107 -17.22 0.33 4.39
C ASP A 107 -15.88 0.04 5.10
N LEU A 108 -14.77 0.52 4.54
CA LEU A 108 -13.43 0.31 5.06
C LEU A 108 -13.02 1.36 6.11
N GLU A 109 -13.83 2.39 6.36
CA GLU A 109 -13.45 3.50 7.23
C GLU A 109 -13.15 3.05 8.66
N ALA A 110 -13.96 2.14 9.22
CA ALA A 110 -13.73 1.60 10.55
C ALA A 110 -12.36 0.90 10.68
N THR A 111 -11.92 0.25 9.60
CA THR A 111 -10.61 -0.41 9.54
C THR A 111 -9.47 0.57 9.27
N ALA A 112 -9.69 1.57 8.41
CA ALA A 112 -8.68 2.55 8.03
C ALA A 112 -8.38 3.57 9.15
N THR A 113 -9.40 3.99 9.90
CA THR A 113 -9.32 5.05 10.91
C THR A 113 -8.18 4.85 11.93
N PRO A 114 -8.03 3.68 12.61
CA PRO A 114 -6.93 3.50 13.56
C PRO A 114 -5.54 3.59 12.90
N LEU A 115 -5.38 3.01 11.70
CA LEU A 115 -4.12 3.09 10.94
C LEU A 115 -3.77 4.54 10.59
N MET A 116 -4.78 5.33 10.24
CA MET A 116 -4.60 6.73 9.89
C MET A 116 -4.32 7.62 11.09
N HIS A 117 -4.85 7.31 12.28
CA HIS A 117 -4.45 8.00 13.51
C HIS A 117 -2.95 7.81 13.81
N GLU A 118 -2.42 6.60 13.66
CA GLU A 118 -0.99 6.33 13.84
C GLU A 118 -0.14 7.07 12.81
N ALA A 119 -0.52 7.02 11.53
CA ALA A 119 0.19 7.72 10.47
C ALA A 119 0.18 9.25 10.67
N ALA A 120 -0.96 9.82 11.07
CA ALA A 120 -1.09 11.24 11.33
C ALA A 120 -0.26 11.71 12.53
N ALA A 121 -0.21 10.90 13.60
CA ALA A 121 0.64 11.16 14.75
C ALA A 121 2.13 11.17 14.35
N ALA A 122 2.57 10.21 13.52
CA ALA A 122 3.93 10.19 13.00
C ALA A 122 4.26 11.39 12.09
N MET A 123 3.26 11.97 11.42
CA MET A 123 3.38 13.16 10.59
C MET A 123 3.18 14.48 11.36
N GLY A 124 2.83 14.43 12.65
CA GLY A 124 2.58 15.60 13.49
C GLY A 124 1.33 16.40 13.10
N VAL A 125 0.33 15.76 12.50
CA VAL A 125 -0.92 16.41 12.04
C VAL A 125 -2.15 15.83 12.75
N PRO A 126 -3.16 16.65 13.07
CA PRO A 126 -4.41 16.13 13.62
C PRO A 126 -5.17 15.33 12.56
N TYR A 127 -5.74 14.19 12.97
CA TYR A 127 -6.57 13.36 12.11
C TYR A 127 -8.03 13.41 12.52
N LEU A 128 -8.89 13.60 11.52
CA LEU A 128 -10.33 13.39 11.62
C LEU A 128 -10.71 12.43 10.49
N ALA A 129 -11.43 11.36 10.81
CA ALA A 129 -11.92 10.42 9.79
C ALA A 129 -12.79 11.12 8.73
N PRO A 130 -12.88 10.60 7.49
CA PRO A 130 -13.68 11.20 6.43
C PRO A 130 -15.12 11.53 6.85
N SER A 131 -15.84 10.59 7.48
CA SER A 131 -17.20 10.84 7.98
C SER A 131 -17.27 12.01 8.97
N ALA A 132 -16.30 12.11 9.89
CA ALA A 132 -16.18 13.21 10.85
C ALA A 132 -15.88 14.57 10.17
N ARG A 133 -15.34 14.55 8.95
CA ARG A 133 -15.15 15.74 8.09
C ARG A 133 -16.37 16.04 7.21
N GLY A 134 -17.46 15.29 7.35
CA GLY A 134 -18.64 15.37 6.48
C GLY A 134 -18.38 14.86 5.05
N GLN A 135 -17.37 14.00 4.89
CA GLN A 135 -16.95 13.44 3.60
C GLN A 135 -17.23 11.94 3.56
N GLN A 136 -17.46 11.41 2.37
CA GLN A 136 -17.52 9.97 2.14
C GLN A 136 -16.42 9.57 1.17
N VAL A 137 -15.63 8.56 1.54
CA VAL A 137 -14.60 8.02 0.66
C VAL A 137 -15.24 7.28 -0.49
N SER A 138 -14.89 7.69 -1.70
CA SER A 138 -15.38 7.15 -2.97
C SER A 138 -14.30 7.20 -4.04
N TRP A 139 -14.49 6.45 -5.12
CA TRP A 139 -13.61 6.52 -6.29
C TRP A 139 -13.50 7.95 -6.84
N ALA A 140 -14.64 8.66 -6.89
CA ALA A 140 -14.67 10.06 -7.31
C ALA A 140 -13.82 10.97 -6.39
N SER A 141 -13.83 10.73 -5.08
CA SER A 141 -13.00 11.51 -4.14
C SER A 141 -11.50 11.26 -4.35
N ILE A 142 -11.11 10.03 -4.70
CA ILE A 142 -9.71 9.68 -5.02
C ILE A 142 -9.29 10.30 -6.34
N ASP A 143 -10.13 10.21 -7.37
CA ASP A 143 -9.85 10.80 -8.68
C ASP A 143 -9.77 12.34 -8.59
N ALA A 144 -10.62 12.98 -7.78
CA ALA A 144 -10.56 14.43 -7.52
C ALA A 144 -9.27 14.82 -6.77
N LEU A 145 -8.85 14.01 -5.79
CA LEU A 145 -7.58 14.21 -5.10
C LEU A 145 -6.42 14.15 -6.09
N LEU A 146 -6.39 13.15 -6.98
CA LEU A 146 -5.36 13.01 -8.01
C LEU A 146 -5.38 14.13 -9.05
N ALA A 147 -6.56 14.62 -9.43
CA ALA A 147 -6.73 15.70 -10.42
C ALA A 147 -6.38 17.09 -9.88
N SER A 148 -6.41 17.29 -8.56
CA SER A 148 -6.08 18.60 -7.96
C SER A 148 -4.61 18.96 -8.19
N THR A 149 -4.25 20.23 -8.35
CA THR A 149 -2.85 20.62 -8.57
C THR A 149 -1.97 20.28 -7.35
N PRO A 150 -0.76 19.73 -7.52
CA PRO A 150 0.16 19.50 -6.42
C PRO A 150 0.57 20.82 -5.74
N PRO A 151 0.77 20.84 -4.40
CA PRO A 151 1.29 22.01 -3.72
C PRO A 151 2.67 22.39 -4.28
N GLY A 152 2.86 23.66 -4.65
CA GLY A 152 4.11 24.19 -5.22
C GLY A 152 4.10 24.42 -6.74
N GLN A 153 3.04 24.06 -7.46
CA GLN A 153 2.82 24.47 -8.85
C GLN A 153 1.79 25.59 -8.92
N THR A 154 2.19 26.82 -8.61
CA THR A 154 1.48 28.00 -9.11
C THR A 154 1.67 28.04 -10.62
N SER A 155 0.56 28.00 -11.38
CA SER A 155 0.55 28.23 -12.81
C SER A 155 1.34 29.50 -13.13
N ALA A 156 2.43 29.36 -13.88
CA ALA A 156 3.12 30.46 -14.53
C ALA A 156 2.29 30.97 -15.71
#